data_AF-A0A7V9S7S4-F1
#
_entry.id   AF-A0A7V9S7S4-F1
#
_cell.length_a   1.000
_cell.length_b   1.000
_cell.length_c   1.000
_cell.angle_alpha   90.00
_cell.angle_beta   90.00
_cell.angle_gamma   90.00
#
_symmetry.space_group_name_H-M   'P 1'
#
loop_
_entity.id
_entity.type
_entity.pdbx_description
1 polymer ?
#
loop_
_entity_poly.entity_id
_entity_poly.type
_entity_poly.pdbx_seq_one_letter_code
_entity_poly.pdbx_strand_id
1 'polypeptide(L)'
;MADPSPDRLQAVILFNFILPAIVAIMLTVGQLLFKRSGLAIAGKSPEQAASALIALPAFWLSLVLYGLATLLWIVVLSRVSLARSYPWVILPVVLVPWLAARIYQEQLPARFWLGLVVLLGGLIITQWPASR
;
A
#
# COMPACT_ATOMS: atom_id res chain seq x y z
N MET A 1 10.37 31.03 17.70
CA MET A 1 10.25 30.28 16.44
C MET A 1 9.33 31.07 15.53
N ALA A 2 9.78 31.51 14.36
CA ALA A 2 8.89 32.13 13.38
C ALA A 2 7.98 31.04 12.78
N ASP A 3 6.68 31.32 12.69
CA ASP A 3 5.69 30.44 12.06
C ASP A 3 6.10 30.16 10.60
N PRO A 4 6.14 28.91 10.12
CA PRO A 4 6.43 28.62 8.72
C PRO A 4 5.51 29.39 7.77
N SER A 5 6.07 29.90 6.65
CA SER A 5 5.25 30.50 5.60
C SER A 5 4.22 29.50 5.06
N PRO A 6 3.04 29.96 4.59
CA PRO A 6 1.98 29.08 4.08
C PRO A 6 2.47 28.07 3.05
N ASP A 7 3.35 28.48 2.13
CA ASP A 7 3.91 27.60 1.08
C ASP A 7 4.74 26.45 1.64
N ARG A 8 5.50 26.71 2.71
CA ARG A 8 6.33 25.69 3.37
C ARG A 8 5.46 24.67 4.09
N LEU A 9 4.39 25.14 4.75
CA LEU A 9 3.42 24.26 5.42
C LEU A 9 2.71 23.36 4.40
N GLN A 10 2.26 23.92 3.28
CA GLN A 10 1.61 23.15 2.21
C GLN A 10 2.54 22.07 1.65
N ALA A 11 3.82 22.39 1.41
CA ALA A 11 4.79 21.40 0.95
C ALA A 11 4.99 20.27 1.98
N VAL A 12 5.08 20.59 3.26
CA VAL A 12 5.20 19.58 4.32
C VAL A 12 3.98 18.66 4.32
N ILE A 13 2.77 19.21 4.26
CA ILE A 13 1.53 18.43 4.24
C ILE A 13 1.48 17.52 3.00
N LEU A 14 1.81 18.07 1.83
CA LEU A 14 1.79 17.35 0.56
C LEU A 14 2.72 16.13 0.58
N PHE A 15 3.98 16.31 0.98
CA PHE A 15 4.99 15.26 0.90
C PHE A 15 4.96 14.26 2.06
N ASN A 16 4.52 14.68 3.26
CA ASN A 16 4.50 13.79 4.42
C ASN A 16 3.18 13.03 4.55
N PHE A 17 2.08 13.51 3.95
CA PHE A 17 0.76 12.92 4.16
C PHE A 17 0.00 12.64 2.87
N ILE A 18 -0.21 13.64 2.01
CA ILE A 18 -1.12 13.49 0.86
C ILE A 18 -0.57 12.50 -0.18
N LEU A 19 0.64 12.73 -0.69
CA LEU A 19 1.22 11.86 -1.71
C LEU A 19 1.46 10.42 -1.20
N PRO A 20 2.02 10.20 0.01
CA PRO A 20 2.14 8.86 0.56
C PRO A 20 0.80 8.15 0.77
N ALA A 21 -0.25 8.86 1.19
CA ALA A 21 -1.59 8.29 1.32
C ALA A 21 -2.14 7.83 -0.04
N ILE A 22 -1.97 8.67 -1.08
CA ILE A 22 -2.36 8.31 -2.46
C ILE A 22 -1.61 7.05 -2.90
N VAL A 23 -0.28 6.98 -2.69
CA VAL A 23 0.53 5.80 -2.99
C VAL A 23 -0.02 4.56 -2.26
N ALA A 24 -0.28 4.66 -0.96
CA ALA A 24 -0.80 3.55 -0.16
C ALA A 24 -2.16 3.04 -0.69
N ILE A 25 -3.07 3.96 -1.07
CA ILE A 25 -4.37 3.58 -1.66
C ILE A 25 -4.18 2.93 -3.03
N MET A 26 -3.33 3.47 -3.90
CA MET A 26 -3.03 2.88 -5.20
C MET A 26 -2.46 1.47 -5.08
N LEU A 27 -1.53 1.25 -4.14
CA LEU A 27 -0.97 -0.07 -3.86
C LEU A 27 -2.03 -1.02 -3.30
N THR A 28 -2.90 -0.54 -2.40
CA THR A 28 -4.00 -1.34 -1.83
C THR A 28 -4.96 -1.80 -2.93
N VAL A 29 -5.40 -0.90 -3.80
CA VAL A 29 -6.28 -1.23 -4.93
C VAL A 29 -5.58 -2.17 -5.90
N GLY A 30 -4.32 -1.88 -6.24
CA GLY A 30 -3.50 -2.73 -7.11
C GLY A 30 -3.36 -4.15 -6.58
N GLN A 31 -3.14 -4.34 -5.28
CA GLN A 31 -3.07 -5.67 -4.64
C GLN A 31 -4.38 -6.43 -4.74
N LEU A 32 -5.52 -5.78 -4.52
CA LEU A 32 -6.83 -6.43 -4.66
C LEU A 32 -7.08 -6.84 -6.12
N LEU A 33 -6.70 -6.00 -7.08
CA LEU A 33 -6.77 -6.35 -8.50
C LEU A 33 -5.83 -7.51 -8.86
N PHE A 34 -4.61 -7.56 -8.31
CA PHE A 34 -3.73 -8.73 -8.44
C PHE A 34 -4.35 -9.99 -7.83
N LYS A 35 -5.04 -9.88 -6.68
CA LYS A 35 -5.78 -11.00 -6.10
C LYS A 35 -6.85 -11.50 -7.07
N ARG A 36 -7.62 -10.62 -7.70
CA ARG A 36 -8.59 -10.98 -8.75
C ARG A 36 -7.91 -11.68 -9.93
N SER A 37 -6.76 -11.19 -10.37
CA SER A 37 -5.98 -11.82 -11.44
C SER A 37 -5.51 -13.22 -11.05
N GLY A 38 -5.02 -13.41 -9.83
CA GLY A 38 -4.63 -14.72 -9.30
C GLY A 38 -5.80 -15.71 -9.25
N LEU A 39 -6.98 -15.26 -8.82
CA LEU A 39 -8.19 -16.08 -8.84
C LEU A 39 -8.61 -16.46 -10.28
N ALA A 40 -8.46 -15.56 -11.25
CA ALA A 40 -8.84 -15.81 -12.64
C ALA A 40 -7.97 -16.88 -13.32
N ILE A 41 -6.74 -17.08 -12.85
CA ILE A 41 -5.80 -18.08 -13.42
C ILE A 41 -5.67 -19.35 -12.57
N ALA A 42 -6.30 -19.40 -11.39
CA ALA A 42 -6.19 -20.53 -10.48
C ALA A 42 -6.65 -21.84 -11.15
N GLY A 43 -5.83 -22.89 -11.05
CA GLY A 43 -6.13 -24.23 -11.61
C GLY A 43 -6.00 -24.36 -13.13
N LYS A 44 -5.55 -23.32 -13.84
CA LYS A 44 -5.31 -23.36 -15.30
C LYS A 44 -3.91 -23.88 -15.63
N SER A 45 -3.72 -24.45 -16.83
CA SER A 45 -2.38 -24.73 -17.36
C SER A 45 -1.61 -23.42 -17.61
N PRO A 46 -0.27 -23.43 -17.71
CA PRO A 46 0.52 -22.20 -17.92
C PRO A 46 0.08 -21.38 -19.14
N GLU A 47 -0.23 -22.02 -20.27
CA GLU A 47 -0.68 -21.37 -21.50
C GLU A 47 -2.07 -20.73 -21.34
N GLN A 48 -2.99 -21.43 -20.67
CA GLN A 48 -4.32 -20.93 -20.36
C GLN A 48 -4.29 -19.79 -19.33
N ALA A 49 -3.38 -19.86 -18.35
CA ALA A 49 -3.16 -18.82 -17.37
C ALA A 49 -2.63 -17.54 -18.03
N ALA A 50 -1.63 -17.66 -18.92
CA ALA A 50 -1.05 -16.53 -19.63
C ALA A 50 -2.09 -15.82 -20.51
N SER A 51 -2.84 -16.58 -21.31
CA SER A 51 -3.90 -16.03 -22.16
C SER A 51 -5.03 -15.38 -21.34
N ALA A 52 -5.48 -16.02 -20.26
CA ALA A 52 -6.49 -15.46 -19.37
C ALA A 52 -6.02 -14.17 -18.67
N LEU A 53 -4.74 -14.10 -18.26
CA LEU A 53 -4.17 -12.94 -17.59
C LEU A 53 -4.05 -11.74 -18.53
N ILE A 54 -3.54 -11.95 -19.74
CA ILE A 54 -3.41 -10.90 -20.77
C ILE A 54 -4.79 -10.36 -21.16
N ALA A 55 -5.80 -11.22 -21.24
CA ALA A 55 -7.17 -10.82 -21.56
C ALA A 55 -7.89 -10.09 -20.41
N LEU A 56 -7.34 -10.07 -19.19
CA LEU A 56 -8.01 -9.53 -18.02
C LEU A 56 -7.65 -8.04 -17.80
N PRO A 57 -8.60 -7.09 -17.94
CA PRO A 57 -8.30 -5.66 -17.75
C PRO A 57 -7.82 -5.32 -16.33
N ALA A 58 -8.27 -6.09 -15.32
CA ALA A 58 -7.84 -5.90 -13.94
C ALA A 58 -6.33 -6.08 -13.75
N PHE A 59 -5.69 -6.97 -14.53
CA PHE A 59 -4.25 -7.18 -14.50
C PHE A 59 -3.49 -5.96 -15.04
N TRP A 60 -3.93 -5.40 -16.16
CA TRP A 60 -3.30 -4.20 -16.70
C TRP A 60 -3.49 -2.99 -15.80
N LEU A 61 -4.69 -2.82 -15.23
CA LEU A 61 -4.96 -1.75 -14.28
C LEU A 61 -4.09 -1.88 -13.01
N SER A 62 -3.89 -3.09 -12.49
CA SER A 62 -3.02 -3.29 -11.32
C SER A 62 -1.56 -2.93 -11.63
N LEU A 63 -1.06 -3.28 -12.81
CA LEU A 63 0.28 -2.88 -13.27
C LEU A 63 0.41 -1.36 -13.41
N VAL A 64 -0.56 -0.69 -14.03
CA VAL A 64 -0.55 0.77 -14.17
C VAL A 64 -0.56 1.45 -12.81
N LEU A 65 -1.42 1.00 -11.88
CA LEU A 65 -1.46 1.54 -10.53
C LEU A 65 -0.13 1.35 -9.81
N TYR A 66 0.49 0.19 -9.92
CA TYR A 66 1.80 -0.08 -9.31
C TYR A 66 2.92 0.76 -9.93
N GLY A 67 2.93 0.90 -11.26
CA GLY A 67 3.90 1.74 -11.97
C GLY A 67 3.80 3.20 -11.53
N LEU A 68 2.59 3.76 -11.54
CA LEU A 68 2.35 5.14 -11.09
C LEU A 68 2.65 5.34 -9.60
N ALA A 69 2.25 4.39 -8.75
CA ALA A 69 2.56 4.42 -7.32
C ALA A 69 4.07 4.39 -7.06
N THR A 70 4.82 3.60 -7.84
CA THR A 70 6.30 3.54 -7.76
C THR A 70 6.92 4.89 -8.11
N LEU A 71 6.49 5.52 -9.20
CA LEU A 71 6.99 6.83 -9.61
C LEU A 71 6.68 7.91 -8.55
N LEU A 72 5.44 7.95 -8.05
CA LEU A 72 5.05 8.86 -6.97
C LEU A 72 5.82 8.61 -5.68
N TRP A 73 6.09 7.35 -5.36
CA TRP A 73 6.87 6.98 -4.18
C TRP A 73 8.32 7.48 -4.28
N ILE A 74 8.96 7.38 -5.44
CA ILE A 74 10.28 7.96 -5.68
C ILE A 74 10.25 9.48 -5.45
N VAL A 75 9.20 10.17 -5.92
CA VAL A 75 9.02 11.61 -5.68
C VAL A 75 8.87 11.93 -4.19
N VAL A 76 8.12 11.12 -3.44
CA VAL A 76 8.02 11.26 -1.97
C VAL A 76 9.39 11.08 -1.31
N LEU A 77 10.11 10.00 -1.66
CA LEU A 77 11.39 9.66 -1.05
C LEU A 77 12.52 10.64 -1.39
N SER A 78 12.38 11.41 -2.47
CA SER A 78 13.30 12.50 -2.77
C SER A 78 13.25 13.66 -1.75
N ARG A 79 12.20 13.72 -0.91
CA ARG A 79 11.97 14.81 0.06
C ARG A 79 11.77 14.34 1.50
N VAL A 80 11.33 13.10 1.69
CA VAL A 80 11.03 12.53 3.00
C VAL A 80 11.86 11.26 3.18
N SER A 81 12.49 11.10 4.35
CA SER A 81 13.25 9.88 4.63
C SER A 81 12.32 8.67 4.64
N LEU A 82 12.81 7.55 4.11
CA LEU A 82 12.04 6.31 4.06
C LEU A 82 11.48 5.93 5.45
N ALA A 83 12.32 6.00 6.49
CA ALA A 83 11.95 5.71 7.89
C ALA A 83 10.73 6.51 8.40
N ARG A 84 10.63 7.79 8.02
CA ARG A 84 9.48 8.64 8.41
C ARG A 84 8.21 8.23 7.67
N SER A 85 8.33 7.70 6.46
CA SER A 85 7.19 7.28 5.64
C SER A 85 6.72 5.85 5.92
N TYR A 86 7.36 5.11 6.85
CA TYR A 86 6.96 3.73 7.21
C TYR A 86 5.48 3.56 7.56
N PRO A 87 4.81 4.50 8.27
CA PRO A 87 3.38 4.37 8.52
C PRO A 87 2.55 4.18 7.23
N TRP A 88 2.95 4.83 6.14
CA TRP A 88 2.30 4.71 4.84
C TRP A 88 2.61 3.39 4.14
N VAL A 89 3.79 2.81 4.37
CA VAL A 89 4.16 1.48 3.85
C VAL A 89 3.38 0.38 4.56
N ILE A 90 3.11 0.55 5.86
CA ILE A 90 2.37 -0.42 6.67
C ILE A 90 0.86 -0.35 6.41
N LEU A 91 0.32 0.80 5.98
CA LEU A 91 -1.11 0.96 5.75
C LEU A 91 -1.68 -0.10 4.76
N PRO A 92 -1.10 -0.35 3.57
CA PRO A 92 -1.54 -1.44 2.70
C PRO A 92 -1.45 -2.83 3.34
N VAL A 93 -0.48 -3.08 4.22
CA VAL A 93 -0.33 -4.36 4.94
C VAL A 93 -1.54 -4.64 5.82
N VAL A 94 -2.22 -3.60 6.33
CA VAL A 94 -3.48 -3.73 7.08
C VAL A 94 -4.69 -3.76 6.15
N LEU A 95 -4.76 -2.82 5.21
CA LEU A 95 -5.95 -2.63 4.38
C LEU A 95 -6.19 -3.78 3.41
N VAL A 96 -5.14 -4.32 2.79
CA VAL A 96 -5.24 -5.39 1.80
C VAL A 96 -5.87 -6.66 2.38
N PRO A 97 -5.36 -7.28 3.45
CA PRO A 97 -5.96 -8.49 3.99
C PRO A 97 -7.37 -8.24 4.55
N TRP A 98 -7.63 -7.06 5.12
CA TRP A 98 -8.96 -6.70 5.60
C TRP A 98 -9.98 -6.59 4.47
N LEU A 99 -9.64 -5.87 3.40
CA LEU A 99 -10.49 -5.77 2.22
C LEU A 99 -10.61 -7.10 1.48
N ALA A 100 -9.53 -7.89 1.40
CA ALA A 100 -9.56 -9.19 0.74
C ALA A 100 -10.46 -10.19 1.48
N ALA A 101 -10.44 -10.20 2.83
CA ALA A 101 -11.36 -10.98 3.64
C ALA A 101 -12.84 -10.58 3.40
N ARG A 102 -13.12 -9.30 3.12
CA ARG A 102 -14.48 -8.83 2.84
C ARG A 102 -14.92 -9.06 1.38
N ILE A 103 -14.07 -8.75 0.42
CA ILE A 103 -14.39 -8.75 -1.02
C ILE A 103 -14.28 -10.17 -1.61
N TYR A 104 -13.23 -10.90 -1.24
CA TYR A 104 -12.94 -12.24 -1.76
C TYR A 104 -13.29 -13.35 -0.77
N GLN A 105 -13.90 -13.01 0.37
CA GLN A 105 -14.29 -13.96 1.43
C GLN A 105 -13.12 -14.83 1.91
N GLU A 106 -11.91 -14.28 1.90
CA GLU A 106 -10.72 -14.99 2.38
C GLU A 106 -10.82 -15.25 3.89
N GLN A 107 -10.65 -16.51 4.26
CA GLN A 107 -10.63 -16.92 5.65
C GLN A 107 -9.22 -16.78 6.21
N LEU A 108 -8.98 -15.68 6.92
CA LEU A 108 -7.73 -15.45 7.64
C LEU A 108 -7.86 -15.95 9.08
N PRO A 109 -6.97 -16.85 9.54
CA PRO A 109 -7.04 -17.40 10.88
C PRO A 109 -6.77 -16.33 11.94
N ALA A 110 -7.29 -16.50 13.16
CA ALA A 110 -7.11 -15.53 14.25
C ALA A 110 -5.65 -15.11 14.50
N ARG A 111 -4.71 -16.06 14.36
CA ARG A 111 -3.25 -15.81 14.48
C ARG A 111 -2.72 -14.77 13.49
N PHE A 112 -3.33 -14.63 12.31
CA PHE A 112 -2.96 -13.60 11.33
C PHE A 112 -3.23 -12.20 11.89
N TRP A 113 -4.43 -12.00 12.45
CA TRP A 113 -4.83 -10.73 13.06
C TRP A 113 -3.99 -10.39 14.28
N LEU A 114 -3.65 -11.38 15.11
CA LEU A 114 -2.72 -11.20 16.22
C LEU A 114 -1.34 -10.71 15.72
N GLY A 115 -0.80 -11.34 14.68
CA GLY A 115 0.45 -10.90 14.06
C GLY A 115 0.39 -9.48 13.51
N LEU A 116 -0.74 -9.09 12.91
CA LEU A 116 -0.96 -7.73 12.42
C LEU A 116 -0.97 -6.71 13.57
N VAL A 117 -1.58 -7.04 14.70
CA VAL A 117 -1.55 -6.19 15.91
C VAL A 117 -0.11 -6.03 16.43
N VAL A 118 0.68 -7.11 16.47
CA VAL A 118 2.09 -7.05 16.87
C VAL A 118 2.90 -6.16 15.93
N LEU A 119 2.68 -6.27 14.62
CA LEU A 119 3.33 -5.44 13.60
C LEU A 119 3.01 -3.96 13.81
N LEU A 120 1.75 -3.62 14.07
CA LEU A 120 1.32 -2.25 14.37
C LEU A 120 1.91 -1.74 15.70
N GLY A 121 2.00 -2.60 16.72
CA GLY A 121 2.68 -2.28 17.98
C GLY A 121 4.15 -1.95 17.77
N GLY A 122 4.86 -2.76 16.98
CA GLY A 122 6.24 -2.50 16.58
C GLY A 122 6.38 -1.17 15.84
N LEU A 123 5.47 -0.87 14.90
CA LEU A 123 5.44 0.41 14.21
C LEU A 123 5.31 1.57 15.21
N ILE A 124 4.36 1.52 16.15
CA ILE A 124 4.19 2.57 17.17
C ILE A 124 5.47 2.80 17.96
N ILE A 125 6.17 1.73 18.37
CA ILE A 125 7.44 1.83 19.08
C ILE A 125 8.50 2.53 18.22
N THR A 126 8.62 2.16 16.94
CA THR A 126 9.62 2.78 16.05
C THR A 126 9.34 4.24 15.72
N GLN A 127 8.06 4.65 15.77
CA GLN A 127 7.63 6.02 15.50
C GLN A 127 7.48 6.85 16.79
N TRP A 128 7.71 6.24 17.96
CA TRP A 128 7.59 6.92 19.23
C TRP A 128 8.57 8.10 19.26
N PRO A 129 8.11 9.34 19.53
CA PRO A 129 8.99 10.48 19.63
C PRO A 129 10.01 10.20 20.74
N ALA A 130 11.29 10.07 20.39
CA ALA A 130 12.33 10.08 21.39
C ALA A 130 12.25 11.44 22.08
N SER A 131 11.87 11.46 23.36
CA SER A 131 11.88 12.67 24.18
C SER A 131 13.32 13.20 24.16
N ARG A 132 13.53 14.31 23.44
CA ARG A 132 14.74 15.12 23.56
C ARG A 132 14.55 16.12 24.67
#